data_AF-X0U6R2-F1
#
_entry.id   AF-X0U6R2-F1
#
_cell.length_a   1.000
_cell.length_b   1.000
_cell.length_c   1.000
_cell.angle_alpha   90.00
_cell.angle_beta   90.00
_cell.angle_gamma   90.00
#
_symmetry.space_group_name_H-M   'P 1'
#
loop_
_entity.id
_entity.type
_entity.pdbx_description
1 polymer ?
#
loop_
_entity_poly.entity_id
_entity_poly.type
_entity_poly.pdbx_seq_one_letter_code
_entity_poly.pdbx_strand_id
1 'polypeptide(L)'
;DDHVETILMHLIRGAGTRGLHGLKSRSELKTKTGSITVIRPLLEVSRGETGDYCQSHGLKPRIDASNASLSPLRNRIRHQLLPMLESYNPGIAQALLRTGQIASDDIAFLDKEVARLWDEVAQEAGKTIVLDKERFDSLPPTLKRYLFRAAAERL
;
A
#
# COMPACT_ATOMS: atom_id res chain seq x y z
N ASP A 1 -10.48 5.26 7.36
CA ASP A 1 -9.92 4.45 8.48
C ASP A 1 -9.03 3.31 7.99
N ASP A 2 -9.55 2.41 7.15
CA ASP A 2 -8.82 1.23 6.64
C ASP A 2 -7.46 1.52 5.99
N HIS A 3 -7.36 2.64 5.29
CA HIS A 3 -6.11 3.08 4.66
C HIS A 3 -5.06 3.46 5.70
N VAL A 4 -5.46 4.20 6.75
CA VAL A 4 -4.58 4.62 7.86
C VAL A 4 -4.03 3.40 8.59
N GLU A 5 -4.91 2.44 8.90
CA GLU A 5 -4.51 1.18 9.53
C GLU A 5 -3.50 0.42 8.68
N THR A 6 -3.72 0.36 7.37
CA THR A 6 -2.82 -0.32 6.43
C THR A 6 -1.44 0.34 6.41
N ILE A 7 -1.38 1.68 6.39
CA ILE A 7 -0.11 2.43 6.45
C ILE A 7 0.64 2.10 7.75
N LEU A 8 -0.04 2.14 8.89
CA LEU A 8 0.57 1.81 10.19
C LEU A 8 1.04 0.36 10.25
N MET A 9 0.26 -0.58 9.73
CA MET A 9 0.66 -1.99 9.64
C MET A 9 1.92 -2.17 8.80
N HIS A 10 2.04 -1.47 7.67
CA HIS A 10 3.24 -1.52 6.84
C HIS A 10 4.44 -0.86 7.52
N LEU A 11 4.23 0.27 8.18
CA LEU A 11 5.28 0.95 8.95
C LEU A 11 5.84 0.04 10.05
N ILE A 12 4.98 -0.59 10.86
CA ILE A 12 5.37 -1.50 11.94
C ILE A 12 6.14 -2.72 11.41
N ARG A 13 5.80 -3.21 10.22
CA ARG A 13 6.51 -4.32 9.57
C ARG A 13 7.86 -3.91 8.96
N GLY A 14 8.24 -2.63 9.06
CA GLY A 14 9.47 -2.12 8.45
C GLY A 14 9.36 -2.00 6.93
N ALA A 15 8.16 -1.78 6.39
CA ALA A 15 8.03 -1.54 4.96
C ALA A 15 8.67 -0.20 4.60
N GLY A 16 9.46 -0.17 3.52
CA GLY A 16 9.99 1.07 2.96
C GLY A 16 8.90 1.94 2.33
N THR A 17 9.29 3.00 1.61
CA THR A 17 8.36 3.95 0.96
C THR A 17 7.28 3.24 0.14
N ARG A 18 7.64 2.16 -0.57
CA ARG A 18 6.70 1.33 -1.34
C ARG A 18 5.58 0.68 -0.52
N GLY A 19 5.75 0.44 0.78
CA GLY A 19 4.64 -0.02 1.63
C GLY A 19 3.78 1.11 2.18
N LEU A 20 4.32 2.33 2.23
CA LEU A 20 3.62 3.47 2.84
C LEU A 20 2.52 4.05 1.95
N HIS A 21 2.48 3.72 0.65
CA HIS A 21 1.40 4.18 -0.24
C HIS A 21 0.00 3.71 0.21
N GLY A 22 -0.08 2.74 1.13
CA GLY A 22 -1.33 2.23 1.68
C GLY A 22 -2.17 1.48 0.64
N LEU A 23 -3.48 1.69 0.65
CA LEU A 23 -4.40 1.00 -0.27
C LEU A 23 -4.54 1.77 -1.59
N LYS A 24 -4.68 1.03 -2.70
CA LYS A 24 -5.01 1.61 -4.02
C LYS A 24 -6.49 1.39 -4.34
N SER A 25 -7.13 2.35 -5.00
CA SER A 25 -8.54 2.25 -5.43
C SER A 25 -8.76 1.07 -6.39
N ARG A 26 -7.73 0.72 -7.17
CA ARG A 26 -7.68 -0.48 -8.01
C ARG A 26 -6.33 -1.18 -7.82
N SER A 27 -6.35 -2.50 -7.62
CA SER A 27 -5.14 -3.32 -7.51
C SER A 27 -5.36 -4.71 -8.07
N GLU A 28 -4.32 -5.32 -8.63
CA GLU A 28 -4.35 -6.74 -8.98
C GLU A 28 -3.89 -7.62 -7.82
N LEU A 29 -4.65 -8.66 -7.52
CA LEU A 29 -4.31 -9.68 -6.55
C LEU A 29 -3.93 -10.96 -7.28
N LYS A 30 -2.65 -11.32 -7.22
CA LYS A 30 -2.17 -12.61 -7.73
C LYS A 30 -2.71 -13.74 -6.85
N THR A 31 -3.35 -14.71 -7.46
CA THR A 31 -3.87 -15.93 -6.83
C THR A 31 -3.21 -17.16 -7.46
N LYS A 32 -3.37 -18.33 -6.84
CA LYS A 32 -2.83 -19.59 -7.37
C LYS A 32 -3.37 -19.92 -8.78
N THR A 33 -4.54 -19.40 -9.15
CA THR A 33 -5.25 -19.75 -10.39
C THR A 33 -5.33 -18.57 -11.37
N GLY A 34 -4.66 -17.44 -11.11
CA GLY A 34 -4.70 -16.26 -11.99
C GLY A 34 -4.62 -14.93 -11.23
N SER A 35 -4.96 -13.83 -11.90
CA SER A 35 -5.02 -12.49 -11.31
C SER A 35 -6.48 -12.05 -11.11
N ILE A 36 -6.80 -11.45 -9.96
CA ILE A 36 -8.10 -10.85 -9.69
C ILE A 36 -7.93 -9.34 -9.58
N THR A 37 -8.70 -8.58 -10.36
CA THR A 37 -8.78 -7.13 -10.18
C THR A 37 -9.66 -6.80 -8.98
N VAL A 38 -9.09 -6.17 -7.97
CA VAL A 38 -9.79 -5.66 -6.78
C VAL A 38 -10.03 -4.17 -6.97
N ILE A 39 -11.29 -3.76 -6.93
CA ILE A 39 -11.72 -2.35 -6.96
C ILE A 39 -12.27 -2.01 -5.57
N ARG A 40 -11.91 -0.84 -5.03
CA ARG A 40 -12.34 -0.33 -3.72
C ARG A 40 -13.07 1.01 -3.90
N PRO A 41 -14.36 1.00 -4.33
CA PRO A 41 -15.10 2.24 -4.62
C PRO A 41 -15.27 3.16 -3.40
N LEU A 42 -15.31 2.56 -2.21
CA LEU A 42 -15.53 3.26 -0.95
C LEU A 42 -14.21 3.60 -0.23
N LEU A 43 -13.07 3.59 -0.92
CA LEU A 43 -11.77 3.80 -0.26
C LEU A 43 -11.65 5.20 0.35
N GLU A 44 -12.23 6.21 -0.31
CA GLU A 44 -12.25 7.60 0.13
C GLU A 44 -13.44 7.92 1.05
N VAL A 45 -14.36 6.97 1.21
CA VAL A 45 -15.57 7.14 2.03
C VAL A 45 -15.23 6.77 3.48
N SER A 46 -15.54 7.67 4.40
CA SER A 46 -15.34 7.49 5.83
C SER A 46 -16.38 6.54 6.44
N ARG A 47 -16.06 6.06 7.64
CA ARG A 47 -16.98 5.22 8.41
C ARG A 47 -18.23 6.00 8.86
N GLY A 48 -18.10 7.30 9.12
CA GLY A 48 -19.24 8.17 9.43
C GLY A 48 -20.22 8.25 8.26
N GLU A 49 -19.70 8.55 7.06
CA GLU A 49 -20.52 8.67 5.84
C GLU A 49 -21.27 7.37 5.50
N THR A 50 -20.61 6.21 5.66
CA THR A 50 -21.29 4.92 5.45
C THR A 50 -22.38 4.65 6.50
N GLY A 51 -22.19 5.11 7.74
CA GLY A 51 -23.19 5.06 8.81
C GLY A 51 -24.41 5.94 8.50
N ASP A 52 -24.18 7.20 8.13
CA ASP A 52 -25.22 8.17 7.77
C ASP A 52 -26.02 7.70 6.53
N TYR A 53 -25.32 7.11 5.56
CA TYR A 53 -25.96 6.48 4.40
C TYR A 53 -26.88 5.32 4.82
N CYS A 54 -26.42 4.44 5.69
CA CYS A 54 -27.25 3.33 6.19
C CYS A 54 -28.47 3.85 6.95
N GLN A 55 -28.30 4.87 7.80
CA GLN A 55 -29.39 5.47 8.57
C GLN A 55 -30.44 6.11 7.66
N SER A 56 -30.01 6.97 6.72
CA SER A 56 -30.91 7.67 5.79
C SER A 56 -31.71 6.72 4.90
N HIS A 57 -31.19 5.53 4.61
CA HIS A 57 -31.85 4.51 3.79
C HIS A 57 -32.50 3.38 4.60
N GLY A 58 -32.53 3.47 5.94
CA GLY A 58 -33.12 2.45 6.81
C GLY A 58 -32.41 1.09 6.78
N LEU A 59 -31.14 1.05 6.35
CA LEU A 59 -30.34 -0.17 6.30
C LEU A 59 -29.81 -0.54 7.69
N LYS A 60 -29.91 -1.82 8.05
CA LYS A 60 -29.42 -2.36 9.32
C LYS A 60 -28.20 -3.25 9.09
N PRO A 61 -26.97 -2.70 9.15
CA PRO A 61 -25.78 -3.51 8.97
C PRO A 61 -25.61 -4.51 10.12
N ARG A 62 -25.18 -5.73 9.79
CA ARG A 62 -24.83 -6.73 10.80
C ARG A 62 -23.53 -6.33 11.48
N ILE A 63 -23.52 -6.32 12.81
CA ILE A 63 -22.31 -6.10 13.59
C ILE A 63 -21.59 -7.44 13.76
N ASP A 64 -20.39 -7.54 13.19
CA ASP A 64 -19.53 -8.71 13.37
C ASP A 64 -18.79 -8.63 14.71
N ALA A 65 -18.98 -9.63 15.57
CA ALA A 65 -18.37 -9.71 16.89
C ALA A 65 -16.83 -9.81 16.83
N SER A 66 -16.27 -10.35 15.75
CA SER A 66 -14.81 -10.45 15.57
C SER A 66 -14.12 -9.08 15.49
N ASN A 67 -14.85 -8.03 15.10
CA ASN A 67 -14.34 -6.66 15.06
C ASN A 67 -14.01 -6.09 16.46
N ALA A 68 -14.59 -6.66 17.53
CA ALA A 68 -14.28 -6.29 18.91
C ALA A 68 -13.04 -7.04 19.46
N SER A 69 -12.60 -8.10 18.79
CA SER A 69 -11.43 -8.86 19.23
C SER A 69 -10.14 -8.07 19.01
N LEU A 70 -9.27 -8.04 20.01
CA LEU A 70 -7.93 -7.45 19.92
C LEU A 70 -6.86 -8.45 19.48
N SER A 71 -7.23 -9.69 19.13
CA SER A 71 -6.26 -10.67 18.61
C SER A 71 -5.64 -10.23 17.28
N PRO A 72 -6.41 -9.77 16.27
CA PRO A 72 -5.84 -9.26 15.02
C PRO A 72 -5.06 -7.96 15.22
N LEU A 73 -3.85 -7.88 14.64
CA LEU A 73 -3.03 -6.66 14.68
C LEU A 73 -3.80 -5.42 14.20
N ARG A 74 -4.59 -5.56 13.14
CA ARG A 74 -5.40 -4.47 12.59
C ARG A 74 -6.38 -3.90 13.61
N ASN A 75 -7.05 -4.77 14.38
CA ASN A 75 -7.98 -4.34 15.42
C ASN A 75 -7.26 -3.65 16.58
N ARG A 76 -6.06 -4.12 16.97
CA ARG A 76 -5.23 -3.39 17.96
C ARG A 76 -4.82 -2.02 17.47
N ILE A 77 -4.46 -1.90 16.20
CA ILE A 77 -4.12 -0.60 15.62
C ILE A 77 -5.33 0.33 15.69
N ARG A 78 -6.50 -0.13 15.26
CA ARG A 78 -7.75 0.64 15.27
C ARG A 78 -8.18 1.06 16.68
N HIS A 79 -8.16 0.12 17.63
CA HIS A 79 -8.78 0.32 18.96
C HIS A 79 -7.81 0.81 20.03
N GLN A 80 -6.50 0.70 19.82
CA GLN A 80 -5.49 1.08 20.82
C GLN A 80 -4.48 2.08 20.27
N LEU A 81 -3.80 1.74 19.18
CA LEU A 81 -2.70 2.57 18.68
C LEU A 81 -3.18 3.89 18.10
N LEU A 82 -4.19 3.87 17.23
CA LEU A 82 -4.68 5.07 16.56
C LEU A 82 -5.25 6.09 17.56
N PRO A 83 -6.11 5.70 18.53
CA PRO A 83 -6.56 6.61 19.59
C PRO A 83 -5.41 7.15 20.45
N MET A 84 -4.38 6.33 20.72
CA MET A 84 -3.19 6.80 21.41
C MET A 84 -2.43 7.84 20.59
N LEU A 85 -2.27 7.64 19.28
CA LEU A 85 -1.60 8.60 18.41
C LEU A 85 -2.40 9.91 18.25
N GLU A 86 -3.73 9.84 18.31
CA GLU A 86 -4.61 11.02 18.29
C GLU A 86 -4.38 11.93 19.50
N SER A 87 -3.93 11.41 20.64
CA SER A 87 -3.56 12.25 21.80
C SER A 87 -2.29 13.08 21.58
N TYR A 88 -1.39 12.62 20.70
CA TYR A 88 -0.20 13.39 20.29
C TYR A 88 -0.53 14.36 19.15
N ASN A 89 -1.39 13.94 18.22
CA ASN A 89 -1.80 14.74 17.08
C ASN A 89 -3.25 14.40 16.71
N PRO A 90 -4.22 15.26 17.04
CA PRO A 90 -5.63 15.05 16.69
C PRO A 90 -5.87 14.86 15.18
N GLY A 91 -4.95 15.35 14.33
CA GLY A 91 -4.98 15.19 12.88
C GLY A 91 -4.13 14.03 12.35
N ILE A 92 -3.72 13.06 13.18
CA ILE A 92 -2.78 12.00 12.78
C ILE A 92 -3.29 11.17 11.61
N ALA A 93 -4.59 10.84 11.58
CA ALA A 93 -5.17 10.07 10.48
C ALA A 93 -4.96 10.77 9.14
N GLN A 94 -5.22 12.08 9.07
CA GLN A 94 -5.01 12.89 7.87
C GLN A 94 -3.52 13.07 7.54
N ALA A 95 -2.66 13.20 8.56
CA ALA A 95 -1.23 13.25 8.35
C ALA A 95 -0.69 11.95 7.74
N LEU A 96 -1.16 10.79 8.20
CA LEU A 96 -0.80 9.48 7.65
C LEU A 96 -1.32 9.30 6.22
N LEU A 97 -2.56 9.71 5.93
CA LEU A 97 -3.10 9.69 4.56
C LEU A 97 -2.26 10.54 3.60
N ARG A 98 -1.92 11.77 4.00
CA ARG A 98 -1.04 12.65 3.22
C ARG A 98 0.33 12.02 2.98
N THR A 99 0.94 11.42 4.01
CA THR A 99 2.21 10.69 3.86
C THR A 99 2.10 9.55 2.86
N GLY A 100 0.99 8.79 2.92
CA GLY A 100 0.74 7.71 1.96
C GLY A 100 0.55 8.22 0.54
N GLN A 101 -0.12 9.36 0.35
CA GLN A 101 -0.27 9.97 -0.96
C GLN A 101 1.07 10.42 -1.54
N ILE A 102 1.89 11.14 -0.77
CA ILE A 102 3.23 11.57 -1.19
C ILE A 102 4.08 10.35 -1.57
N ALA A 103 4.08 9.31 -0.73
CA ALA A 103 4.79 8.08 -1.04
C ALA A 103 4.29 7.44 -2.34
N SER A 104 2.98 7.44 -2.59
CA SER A 104 2.39 6.92 -3.83
C SER A 104 2.88 7.68 -5.05
N ASP A 105 2.92 9.01 -4.99
CA ASP A 105 3.38 9.86 -6.09
C ASP A 105 4.86 9.65 -6.39
N ASP A 106 5.69 9.58 -5.34
CA ASP A 106 7.12 9.28 -5.46
C ASP A 106 7.38 7.91 -6.09
N ILE A 107 6.64 6.88 -5.66
CA ILE A 107 6.75 5.53 -6.25
C ILE A 107 6.33 5.54 -7.70
N ALA A 108 5.27 6.26 -8.06
CA ALA A 108 4.81 6.34 -9.44
C ALA A 108 5.87 6.96 -10.36
N PHE A 109 6.60 7.96 -9.86
CA PHE A 109 7.76 8.50 -10.57
C PHE A 109 8.89 7.46 -10.67
N LEU A 110 9.26 6.81 -9.56
CA LEU A 110 10.32 5.80 -9.56
C LEU A 110 10.02 4.60 -10.47
N ASP A 111 8.76 4.15 -10.51
CA ASP A 111 8.32 3.07 -11.39
C ASP A 111 8.49 3.44 -12.87
N LYS A 112 8.22 4.71 -13.24
CA LYS A 112 8.45 5.22 -14.60
C LYS A 112 9.94 5.26 -14.95
N GLU A 113 10.78 5.76 -14.03
CA GLU A 113 12.24 5.79 -14.27
C GLU A 113 12.84 4.40 -14.36
N VAL A 114 12.37 3.46 -13.53
CA VAL A 114 12.80 2.05 -13.59
C VAL A 114 12.38 1.41 -14.91
N ALA A 115 11.16 1.69 -15.39
CA ALA A 115 10.71 1.20 -16.69
C ALA A 115 11.55 1.77 -17.84
N ARG A 116 11.86 3.07 -17.81
CA ARG A 116 12.72 3.72 -18.81
C ARG A 116 14.12 3.10 -18.87
N LEU A 117 14.71 2.84 -17.71
CA LEU A 117 16.04 2.25 -17.59
C LEU A 117 16.07 0.75 -17.84
N TRP A 118 14.92 0.07 -17.85
CA TRP A 118 14.84 -1.39 -17.95
C TRP A 118 15.54 -1.88 -19.22
N ASP A 119 15.18 -1.31 -20.37
CA ASP A 119 15.72 -1.74 -21.67
C ASP A 119 17.21 -1.38 -21.84
N GLU A 120 17.71 -0.42 -21.05
CA GLU A 120 19.12 -0.02 -21.06
C GLU A 120 19.99 -0.90 -20.16
N VAL A 121 19.44 -1.46 -19.07
CA VAL A 121 20.21 -2.09 -17.99
C VAL A 121 19.89 -3.58 -17.85
N ALA A 122 18.73 -4.03 -18.31
CA ALA A 122 18.26 -5.41 -18.18
C ALA A 122 17.97 -6.04 -19.53
N GLN A 123 18.27 -7.33 -19.65
CA GLN A 123 17.87 -8.17 -20.77
C GLN A 123 17.17 -9.41 -20.25
N GLU A 124 16.06 -9.77 -20.88
CA GLU A 124 15.27 -10.96 -20.55
C GLU A 124 15.67 -12.11 -21.48
N ALA A 125 16.16 -13.20 -20.89
CA ALA A 125 16.58 -14.41 -21.59
C ALA A 125 15.84 -15.62 -21.00
N GLY A 126 14.58 -15.80 -21.40
CA GLY A 126 13.72 -16.87 -20.90
C GLY A 126 13.36 -16.67 -19.42
N LYS A 127 13.86 -17.54 -18.54
CA LYS A 127 13.68 -17.44 -17.06
C LYS A 127 14.85 -16.75 -16.36
N THR A 128 15.72 -16.10 -17.13
CA THR A 128 16.90 -15.42 -16.62
C THR A 128 16.78 -13.94 -16.95
N ILE A 129 17.07 -13.10 -15.96
CA ILE A 129 17.23 -11.67 -16.16
C ILE A 129 18.72 -11.36 -16.01
N VAL A 130 19.31 -10.79 -17.06
CA VAL A 130 20.71 -10.39 -17.09
C VAL A 130 20.77 -8.87 -16.90
N LEU A 131 21.54 -8.41 -15.91
CA LEU A 131 21.76 -6.99 -15.67
C LEU A 131 23.16 -6.60 -16.15
N ASP A 132 23.26 -5.51 -16.91
CA ASP A 132 24.54 -4.89 -17.25
C ASP A 132 25.19 -4.34 -15.98
N LYS A 133 26.30 -4.94 -15.59
CA LYS A 133 26.99 -4.62 -14.33
C LYS A 133 27.46 -3.17 -14.28
N GLU A 134 28.10 -2.67 -15.34
CA GLU A 134 28.70 -1.34 -15.34
C GLU A 134 27.61 -0.26 -15.27
N ARG A 135 26.57 -0.41 -16.10
CA ARG A 135 25.41 0.49 -16.08
C ARG A 135 24.71 0.41 -14.74
N PHE A 136 24.44 -0.78 -14.23
CA PHE A 136 23.80 -0.97 -12.94
C PHE A 136 24.61 -0.32 -11.80
N ASP A 137 25.92 -0.52 -11.77
CA ASP A 137 26.79 0.01 -10.72
C ASP A 137 26.87 1.53 -10.71
N SER A 138 26.71 2.17 -11.87
CA SER A 138 26.65 3.62 -12.00
C SER A 138 25.36 4.25 -11.43
N LEU A 139 24.31 3.45 -11.19
CA LEU A 139 23.02 3.97 -10.72
C LEU A 139 23.00 4.31 -9.22
N PRO A 140 22.20 5.32 -8.81
CA PRO A 140 21.90 5.58 -7.42
C PRO A 140 21.33 4.35 -6.68
N PRO A 141 21.60 4.18 -5.37
CA PRO A 141 21.11 3.04 -4.58
C PRO A 141 19.60 2.83 -4.61
N THR A 142 18.81 3.88 -4.79
CA THR A 142 17.35 3.78 -4.93
C THR A 142 16.97 3.07 -6.23
N LEU A 143 17.53 3.46 -7.37
CA LEU A 143 17.24 2.81 -8.65
C LEU A 143 17.73 1.36 -8.67
N LYS A 144 18.91 1.09 -8.10
CA LYS A 144 19.40 -0.29 -7.89
C LYS A 144 18.40 -1.17 -7.17
N ARG A 145 17.85 -0.71 -6.03
CA ARG A 145 16.86 -1.45 -5.22
C ARG A 145 15.58 -1.72 -6.00
N TYR A 146 15.10 -0.75 -6.76
CA TYR A 146 13.84 -0.89 -7.51
C TYR A 146 14.01 -1.75 -8.77
N LEU A 147 15.15 -1.66 -9.48
CA LEU A 147 15.48 -2.56 -10.59
C LEU A 147 15.57 -4.01 -10.13
N PHE A 148 16.25 -4.29 -9.01
CA PHE A 148 16.31 -5.64 -8.45
C PHE A 148 14.93 -6.18 -8.09
N ARG A 149 14.07 -5.35 -7.48
CA ARG A 149 12.69 -5.74 -7.21
C ARG A 149 11.93 -6.04 -8.50
N ALA A 150 12.05 -5.17 -9.50
CA ALA A 150 11.36 -5.32 -10.77
C ALA A 150 11.85 -6.57 -11.54
N ALA A 151 13.11 -6.98 -11.35
CA ALA A 151 13.62 -8.26 -11.82
C ALA A 151 12.98 -9.44 -11.08
N ALA A 152 12.97 -9.41 -9.75
CA ALA A 152 12.35 -10.45 -8.94
C ALA A 152 10.83 -10.61 -9.19
N GLU A 153 10.13 -9.55 -9.57
CA GLU A 153 8.69 -9.59 -9.91
C GLU A 153 8.39 -10.17 -11.30
N ARG A 154 9.39 -10.23 -12.20
CA ARG A 154 9.29 -10.75 -13.58
C ARG A 154 9.79 -12.19 -13.74
N LEU A 155 10.58 -12.69 -12.77
CA LEU A 155 10.95 -14.10 -12.66
C LEU A 155 9.76 -14.98 -12.25
#